data_AF-X1JTJ6-F1
#
_entry.id   AF-X1JTJ6-F1
#
_cell.length_a   1.000
_cell.length_b   1.000
_cell.length_c   1.000
_cell.angle_alpha   90.00
_cell.angle_beta   90.00
_cell.angle_gamma   90.00
#
_symmetry.space_group_name_H-M   'P 1'
#
loop_
_entity.id
_entity.type
_entity.pdbx_description
1 polymer ?
#
loop_
_entity_poly.entity_id
_entity_poly.type
_entity_poly.pdbx_seq_one_letter_code
_entity_poly.pdbx_strand_id
1 'polypeptide(L)'
;VEDLNRKIAGIIQRYHPEDEYSITLQPVREAHLNIMQGGRSDRRFVLIFGVIAVVVLAIACINFMNITTARSSIRALEVGMRKVVGARRSDIIKQFLGESLLLSLISFCLAVILVDFILPVLNRLQGKEMSLLGSGNMFVYLSLVGAAVVTGLVAGSYPALFLSAFQPAKILKRDISRARKGSVLRTVLVVSQFSVSVLLIIMTIVVYKQMQYIRNTEFGFSRAQIVHILMNDQLRDSHKTFKDKLLQDPRILNVTFASAPP
;
A
#
# COMPACT_ATOMS: atom_id res chain seq x y z
N VAL A 1 -9.44 -27.53 4.84
CA VAL A 1 -8.10 -27.78 5.43
C VAL A 1 -8.22 -27.94 6.94
N GLU A 2 -9.09 -27.16 7.61
CA GLU A 2 -9.43 -27.32 9.04
C GLU A 2 -9.76 -28.76 9.48
N ASP A 3 -10.58 -29.49 8.73
CA ASP A 3 -10.96 -30.86 9.13
C ASP A 3 -9.81 -31.85 9.04
N LEU A 4 -8.88 -31.64 8.11
CA LEU A 4 -7.67 -32.45 8.00
C LEU A 4 -6.68 -32.08 9.11
N ASN A 5 -6.56 -30.79 9.45
CA ASN A 5 -5.75 -30.31 10.57
C ASN A 5 -6.24 -30.88 11.90
N ARG A 6 -7.56 -30.95 12.12
CA ARG A 6 -8.13 -31.58 13.31
C ARG A 6 -7.81 -33.08 13.40
N LYS A 7 -7.86 -33.80 12.28
CA LYS A 7 -7.50 -35.23 12.24
C LYS A 7 -6.01 -35.46 12.50
N ILE A 8 -5.14 -34.62 11.93
CA ILE A 8 -3.69 -34.70 12.13
C ILE A 8 -3.32 -34.38 13.58
N ALA A 9 -3.91 -33.34 14.17
CA ALA A 9 -3.71 -33.01 15.57
C ALA A 9 -4.10 -34.18 16.50
N GLY A 10 -5.22 -34.85 16.23
CA GLY A 10 -5.65 -36.02 17.00
C GLY A 10 -4.75 -37.25 16.83
N ILE A 11 -4.07 -37.41 15.70
CA ILE A 11 -3.09 -38.49 15.47
C ILE A 11 -1.79 -38.20 16.25
N ILE A 12 -1.30 -36.96 16.20
CA ILE A 12 -0.06 -36.58 16.89
C ILE A 12 -0.23 -36.70 18.41
N GLN A 13 -1.34 -36.21 18.94
CA GLN A 13 -1.66 -36.33 20.37
C GLN A 13 -1.76 -37.79 20.85
N ARG A 14 -2.08 -38.73 19.94
CA ARG A 14 -2.22 -40.16 20.25
C ARG A 14 -0.90 -40.93 20.25
N TYR A 15 0.05 -40.55 19.39
CA TYR A 15 1.32 -41.28 19.21
C TYR A 15 2.52 -40.55 19.80
N HIS A 16 2.45 -39.23 19.98
CA HIS A 16 3.51 -38.37 20.48
C HIS A 16 2.94 -37.33 21.48
N PRO A 17 2.43 -37.75 22.64
CA PRO A 17 1.79 -36.85 23.62
C PRO A 17 2.76 -35.88 24.32
N GLU A 18 4.07 -36.18 24.29
CA GLU A 18 5.13 -35.37 24.89
C GLU A 18 5.67 -34.27 23.96
N ASP A 19 5.34 -34.33 22.65
CA ASP A 19 5.80 -33.36 21.66
C ASP A 19 4.83 -32.17 21.59
N GLU A 20 5.28 -30.98 22.00
CA GLU A 20 4.51 -29.71 21.95
C GLU A 20 4.34 -29.15 20.52
N TYR A 21 4.66 -29.94 19.49
CA TYR A 21 4.67 -29.51 18.09
C TYR A 21 3.33 -29.79 17.41
N SER A 22 2.60 -28.73 17.07
CA SER A 22 1.38 -28.84 16.25
C SER A 22 1.73 -28.80 14.76
N ILE A 23 1.50 -29.91 14.05
CA ILE A 23 1.62 -29.95 12.58
C ILE A 23 0.29 -29.49 11.98
N THR A 24 0.32 -28.37 11.27
CA THR A 24 -0.84 -27.84 10.54
C THR A 24 -0.58 -27.87 9.04
N LEU A 25 -1.53 -28.38 8.27
CA LEU A 25 -1.54 -28.21 6.82
C LEU A 25 -1.98 -26.79 6.48
N GLN A 26 -1.26 -26.19 5.53
CA GLN A 26 -1.58 -24.89 4.96
C GLN A 26 -1.85 -25.03 3.45
N PRO A 27 -2.88 -24.37 2.90
CA PRO A 27 -3.05 -24.31 1.46
C PRO A 27 -1.82 -23.71 0.77
N VAL A 28 -1.33 -24.34 -0.30
CA VAL A 28 -0.15 -23.87 -1.07
C VAL A 28 -0.32 -22.42 -1.57
N ARG A 29 -1.55 -21.99 -1.85
CA ARG A 29 -1.86 -20.61 -2.26
C ARG A 29 -1.59 -19.58 -1.16
N GLU A 30 -1.61 -19.97 0.11
CA GLU A 30 -1.41 -19.09 1.27
C GLU A 30 0.02 -19.17 1.83
N ALA A 31 0.75 -20.23 1.48
CA ALA A 31 2.12 -20.47 1.95
C ALA A 31 3.07 -19.30 1.63
N HIS A 32 2.85 -18.58 0.52
CA HIS A 32 3.69 -17.43 0.15
C HIS A 32 3.54 -16.21 1.08
N LEU A 33 2.39 -16.10 1.78
CA LEU A 33 2.00 -14.91 2.56
C LEU A 33 2.11 -15.09 4.09
N ASN A 34 2.62 -16.24 4.56
CA ASN A 34 2.69 -16.56 5.98
C ASN A 34 4.14 -16.77 6.44
N ILE A 35 4.76 -15.73 7.00
CA ILE A 35 6.17 -15.75 7.44
C ILE A 35 6.38 -16.78 8.57
N MET A 36 5.39 -16.98 9.45
CA MET A 36 5.49 -17.88 10.61
C MET A 36 5.71 -19.35 10.22
N GLN A 37 5.49 -19.73 8.95
CA GLN A 37 5.66 -21.09 8.44
C GLN A 37 6.54 -21.14 7.17
N GLY A 38 7.42 -20.15 6.97
CA GLY A 38 8.41 -20.15 5.88
C GLY A 38 8.03 -19.36 4.61
N GLY A 39 6.96 -18.56 4.65
CA GLY A 39 6.56 -17.67 3.57
C GLY A 39 7.50 -16.48 3.37
N ARG A 40 7.71 -16.06 2.11
CA ARG A 40 8.63 -14.97 1.74
C ARG A 40 8.09 -13.55 2.00
N SER A 41 6.81 -13.39 2.32
CA SER A 41 6.20 -12.08 2.62
C SER A 41 5.05 -12.18 3.60
N ASP A 42 4.86 -11.16 4.44
CA ASP A 42 3.71 -11.08 5.34
C ASP A 42 2.50 -10.56 4.57
N ARG A 43 1.36 -11.26 4.67
CA ARG A 43 0.05 -10.75 4.21
C ARG A 43 -0.23 -9.34 4.71
N ARG A 44 0.21 -9.01 5.93
CA ARG A 44 0.03 -7.69 6.54
C ARG A 44 0.74 -6.61 5.75
N PHE A 45 1.96 -6.86 5.27
CA PHE A 45 2.69 -5.87 4.46
C PHE A 45 1.98 -5.59 3.14
N VAL A 46 1.52 -6.63 2.44
CA VAL A 46 0.77 -6.47 1.18
C VAL A 46 -0.50 -5.66 1.40
N LEU A 47 -1.23 -5.93 2.49
CA LEU A 47 -2.46 -5.20 2.82
C LEU A 47 -2.16 -3.74 3.18
N ILE A 48 -1.14 -3.47 4.00
CA ILE A 48 -0.74 -2.11 4.38
C ILE A 48 -0.34 -1.30 3.14
N PHE A 49 0.49 -1.86 2.25
CA PHE A 49 0.86 -1.18 1.01
C PHE A 49 -0.35 -0.95 0.10
N GLY A 50 -1.27 -1.92 0.01
CA GLY A 50 -2.51 -1.77 -0.74
C GLY A 50 -3.39 -0.64 -0.21
N VAL A 51 -3.58 -0.56 1.10
CA VAL A 51 -4.34 0.54 1.74
C VAL A 51 -3.68 1.89 1.48
N ILE A 52 -2.36 1.98 1.67
CA ILE A 52 -1.61 3.22 1.39
C ILE A 52 -1.77 3.62 -0.08
N ALA A 53 -1.66 2.68 -1.02
CA ALA A 53 -1.84 2.95 -2.44
C ALA A 53 -3.24 3.51 -2.75
N VAL A 54 -4.30 2.91 -2.21
CA VAL A 54 -5.67 3.40 -2.40
C VAL A 54 -5.86 4.79 -1.80
N VAL A 55 -5.31 5.04 -0.61
CA VAL A 55 -5.40 6.36 0.04
C VAL A 55 -4.67 7.43 -0.75
N VAL A 56 -3.44 7.15 -1.21
CA VAL A 56 -2.65 8.07 -2.05
C VAL A 56 -3.35 8.34 -3.38
N LEU A 57 -3.94 7.31 -3.99
CA LEU A 57 -4.70 7.47 -5.23
C LEU A 57 -5.95 8.33 -5.01
N ALA A 58 -6.66 8.15 -3.90
CA ALA A 58 -7.80 8.98 -3.55
C ALA A 58 -7.39 10.46 -3.35
N ILE A 59 -6.27 10.72 -2.67
CA ILE A 59 -5.70 12.07 -2.54
C ILE A 59 -5.41 12.67 -3.92
N ALA A 60 -4.80 11.91 -4.84
CA ALA A 60 -4.50 12.38 -6.19
C ALA A 60 -5.76 12.72 -6.98
N CYS A 61 -6.80 11.87 -6.93
CA CYS A 61 -8.09 12.13 -7.55
C CYS A 61 -8.74 13.41 -7.01
N ILE A 62 -8.80 13.56 -5.68
CA ILE A 62 -9.39 14.75 -5.04
C ILE A 62 -8.59 16.01 -5.41
N ASN A 63 -7.26 15.92 -5.43
CA ASN A 63 -6.41 17.04 -5.83
C ASN A 63 -6.66 17.46 -7.29
N PHE A 64 -6.72 16.49 -8.20
CA PHE A 64 -7.04 16.75 -9.60
C PHE A 64 -8.41 17.42 -9.74
N MET A 65 -9.44 16.87 -9.09
CA MET A 65 -10.78 17.46 -9.05
C MET A 65 -10.75 18.89 -8.54
N ASN A 66 -10.00 19.17 -7.47
CA ASN A 66 -9.89 20.50 -6.88
C ASN A 66 -9.25 21.50 -7.86
N ILE A 67 -8.16 21.11 -8.53
CA ILE A 67 -7.47 21.97 -9.52
C ILE A 67 -8.37 22.24 -10.74
N THR A 68 -9.01 21.21 -11.30
CA THR A 68 -9.94 21.39 -12.44
C THR A 68 -11.18 22.18 -12.06
N THR A 69 -11.70 21.97 -10.85
CA THR A 69 -12.84 22.72 -10.33
C THR A 69 -12.47 24.19 -10.07
N ALA A 70 -11.28 24.48 -9.55
CA ALA A 70 -10.80 25.85 -9.36
C ALA A 70 -10.72 26.63 -10.69
N ARG A 71 -10.33 25.95 -11.77
CA ARG A 71 -10.29 26.51 -13.14
C ARG A 71 -11.66 26.58 -13.82
N SER A 72 -12.72 26.10 -13.18
CA SER A 72 -14.07 26.04 -13.75
C SER A 72 -14.68 27.41 -14.01
N SER A 73 -14.32 28.44 -13.23
CA SER A 73 -14.86 29.80 -13.41
C SER A 73 -14.52 30.36 -14.80
N ILE A 74 -13.30 30.13 -15.27
CA ILE A 74 -12.83 30.54 -16.60
C ILE A 74 -13.55 29.72 -17.69
N ARG A 75 -13.64 28.39 -17.50
CA ARG A 75 -14.28 27.48 -18.45
C ARG A 75 -15.82 27.57 -18.46
N ALA A 76 -16.43 28.16 -17.44
CA ALA A 76 -17.88 28.30 -17.33
C ALA A 76 -18.45 29.23 -18.42
N LEU A 77 -17.71 30.27 -18.81
CA LEU A 77 -18.11 31.18 -19.90
C LEU A 77 -18.11 30.46 -21.25
N GLU A 78 -17.07 29.68 -21.53
CA GLU A 78 -16.96 28.85 -22.74
C GLU A 78 -18.11 27.83 -22.84
N VAL A 79 -18.38 27.11 -21.74
CA VAL A 79 -19.50 26.16 -21.62
C VAL A 79 -20.86 26.88 -21.77
N GLY A 80 -20.98 28.08 -21.23
CA GLY A 80 -22.17 28.92 -21.35
C GLY A 80 -22.46 29.30 -22.81
N MET A 81 -21.44 29.76 -23.54
CA MET A 81 -21.56 30.08 -24.97
C MET A 81 -21.94 28.84 -25.80
N ARG A 82 -21.30 27.69 -25.56
CA ARG A 82 -21.62 26.43 -26.26
C ARG A 82 -23.08 26.02 -26.07
N LYS A 83 -23.63 26.18 -24.87
CA LYS A 83 -25.05 25.87 -24.59
C LYS A 83 -26.01 26.82 -25.30
N VAL A 84 -25.64 28.09 -25.45
CA VAL A 84 -26.45 29.06 -26.22
C VAL A 84 -26.48 28.68 -27.71
N VAL A 85 -25.37 28.15 -28.24
CA VAL A 85 -25.27 27.62 -29.62
C VAL A 85 -25.91 26.23 -29.78
N GLY A 86 -26.47 25.65 -28.70
CA GLY A 86 -27.26 24.41 -28.75
C GLY A 86 -26.54 23.14 -28.27
N ALA A 87 -25.35 23.24 -27.69
CA ALA A 87 -24.66 22.08 -27.13
C ALA A 87 -25.46 21.43 -25.98
N ARG A 88 -25.66 20.11 -26.04
CA ARG A 88 -26.39 19.37 -25.00
C ARG A 88 -25.48 19.13 -23.80
N ARG A 89 -26.10 18.88 -22.64
CA ARG A 89 -25.38 18.54 -21.41
C ARG A 89 -24.45 17.33 -21.58
N SER A 90 -24.87 16.34 -22.36
CA SER A 90 -24.10 15.13 -22.68
C SER A 90 -22.80 15.43 -23.40
N ASP A 91 -22.78 16.43 -24.29
CA ASP A 91 -21.64 16.73 -25.14
C ASP A 91 -20.51 17.32 -24.29
N ILE A 92 -20.89 18.18 -23.34
CA ILE A 92 -19.98 18.76 -22.35
C ILE A 92 -19.44 17.67 -21.41
N ILE A 93 -20.30 16.78 -20.90
CA ILE A 93 -19.83 15.68 -20.03
C ILE A 93 -18.82 14.80 -20.77
N LYS A 94 -19.12 14.39 -22.01
CA LYS A 94 -18.22 13.55 -22.82
C LYS A 94 -16.89 14.24 -23.08
N GLN A 95 -16.90 15.53 -23.41
CA GLN A 95 -15.67 16.30 -23.63
C GLN A 95 -14.79 16.33 -22.37
N PHE A 96 -15.34 16.75 -21.22
CA PHE A 96 -14.55 16.88 -20.00
C PHE A 96 -14.07 15.53 -19.45
N LEU A 97 -14.88 14.48 -19.59
CA LEU A 97 -14.51 13.13 -19.19
C LEU A 97 -13.43 12.57 -20.12
N GLY A 98 -13.51 12.86 -21.43
CA GLY A 98 -12.48 12.53 -22.42
C GLY A 98 -11.16 13.25 -22.15
N GLU A 99 -11.19 14.55 -21.85
CA GLU A 99 -10.00 15.33 -21.45
C GLU A 99 -9.34 14.71 -20.21
N SER A 100 -10.14 14.37 -19.19
CA SER A 100 -9.64 13.79 -17.94
C SER A 100 -9.06 12.39 -18.14
N LEU A 101 -9.72 11.57 -18.97
CA LEU A 101 -9.25 10.22 -19.30
C LEU A 101 -7.94 10.28 -20.09
N LEU A 102 -7.84 11.17 -21.08
CA LEU A 102 -6.63 11.36 -21.88
C LEU A 102 -5.46 11.81 -21.01
N LEU A 103 -5.67 12.80 -20.13
CA LEU A 103 -4.65 13.24 -19.17
C LEU A 103 -4.22 12.14 -18.20
N SER A 104 -5.16 11.31 -17.74
CA SER A 104 -4.88 10.15 -16.89
C SER A 104 -4.01 9.12 -17.61
N LEU A 105 -4.33 8.80 -18.88
CA LEU A 105 -3.56 7.85 -19.68
C LEU A 105 -2.14 8.35 -19.98
N ILE A 106 -1.98 9.64 -20.32
CA ILE A 106 -0.64 10.23 -20.51
C ILE A 106 0.16 10.15 -19.21
N SER A 107 -0.47 10.52 -18.09
CA SER A 107 0.17 10.48 -16.77
C SER A 107 0.54 9.05 -16.36
N PHE A 108 -0.28 8.06 -16.71
CA PHE A 108 0.01 6.64 -16.51
C PHE A 108 1.23 6.18 -17.31
N CYS A 109 1.33 6.53 -18.60
CA CYS A 109 2.52 6.22 -19.40
C CYS A 109 3.79 6.82 -18.79
N LEU A 110 3.73 8.08 -18.36
CA LEU A 110 4.85 8.74 -17.67
C LEU A 110 5.19 8.05 -16.34
N ALA A 111 4.19 7.62 -15.57
CA ALA A 111 4.39 6.90 -14.32
C ALA A 111 5.08 5.55 -14.55
N VAL A 112 4.70 4.80 -15.59
CA VAL A 112 5.36 3.52 -15.93
C VAL A 112 6.84 3.73 -16.24
N ILE A 113 7.17 4.72 -17.06
CA ILE A 113 8.58 5.07 -17.40
C ILE A 113 9.35 5.45 -16.13
N LEU A 114 8.76 6.28 -15.28
CA LEU A 114 9.39 6.78 -14.07
C LEU A 114 9.62 5.65 -13.06
N VAL A 115 8.67 4.72 -12.93
CA VAL A 115 8.81 3.55 -12.06
C VAL A 115 9.89 2.60 -12.59
N ASP A 116 9.97 2.39 -13.90
CA ASP A 116 11.02 1.56 -14.51
C ASP A 116 12.43 2.14 -14.25
N PHE A 117 12.56 3.47 -14.22
CA PHE A 117 13.84 4.12 -13.90
C PHE A 117 14.21 4.06 -12.40
N ILE A 118 13.22 4.11 -11.50
CA ILE A 118 13.46 4.11 -10.04
C ILE A 118 13.65 2.68 -9.49
N LEU A 119 12.97 1.68 -10.07
CA LEU A 119 13.00 0.30 -9.63
C LEU A 119 14.42 -0.28 -9.45
N PRO A 120 15.37 -0.09 -10.38
CA PRO A 120 16.74 -0.57 -10.23
C PRO A 120 17.45 -0.04 -8.98
N VAL A 121 17.22 1.23 -8.65
CA VAL A 121 17.78 1.85 -7.44
C VAL A 121 17.16 1.20 -6.20
N LEU A 122 15.85 1.00 -6.21
CA LEU A 122 15.13 0.35 -5.12
C LEU A 122 15.58 -1.11 -4.91
N ASN A 123 15.79 -1.84 -6.00
CA ASN A 123 16.26 -3.22 -6.00
C ASN A 123 17.65 -3.35 -5.37
N ARG A 124 18.56 -2.42 -5.69
CA ARG A 124 19.90 -2.36 -5.08
C ARG A 124 19.85 -2.07 -3.57
N LEU A 125 18.96 -1.18 -3.15
CA LEU A 125 18.82 -0.80 -1.73
C LEU A 125 18.16 -1.91 -0.89
N GLN A 126 17.23 -2.68 -1.47
CA GLN A 126 16.49 -3.72 -0.75
C GLN A 126 17.05 -5.13 -0.92
N GLY A 127 18.03 -5.33 -1.83
CA GLY A 127 18.52 -6.66 -2.18
C GLY A 127 17.41 -7.56 -2.76
N LYS A 128 16.45 -6.97 -3.46
CA LYS A 128 15.30 -7.68 -4.06
C LYS A 128 15.29 -7.48 -5.57
N GLU A 129 14.80 -8.48 -6.29
CA GLU A 129 14.58 -8.39 -7.74
C GLU A 129 13.10 -8.14 -8.02
N MET A 130 12.68 -6.87 -7.99
CA MET A 130 11.34 -6.47 -8.41
C MET A 130 11.36 -6.00 -9.86
N SER A 131 10.46 -6.53 -10.68
CA SER A 131 10.26 -6.08 -12.05
C SER A 131 8.79 -5.85 -12.31
N LEU A 132 8.46 -4.68 -12.86
CA LEU A 132 7.08 -4.32 -13.21
C LEU A 132 6.67 -4.96 -14.55
N LEU A 133 7.55 -4.85 -15.55
CA LEU A 133 7.33 -5.33 -16.92
C LEU A 133 7.85 -6.77 -17.16
N GLY A 134 8.56 -7.36 -16.21
CA GLY A 134 9.10 -8.72 -16.30
C GLY A 134 8.17 -9.81 -15.76
N SER A 135 7.03 -9.47 -15.19
CA SER A 135 6.14 -10.45 -14.53
C SER A 135 5.46 -11.43 -15.49
N GLY A 136 5.36 -11.09 -16.78
CA GLY A 136 4.70 -11.89 -17.82
C GLY A 136 3.19 -12.12 -17.58
N ASN A 137 2.61 -11.55 -16.53
CA ASN A 137 1.24 -11.83 -16.12
C ASN A 137 0.27 -10.78 -16.69
N MET A 138 -0.54 -11.22 -17.66
CA MET A 138 -1.52 -10.36 -18.33
C MET A 138 -2.50 -9.66 -17.36
N PHE A 139 -2.84 -10.30 -16.24
CA PHE A 139 -3.75 -9.71 -15.25
C PHE A 139 -3.16 -8.45 -14.60
N VAL A 140 -1.83 -8.38 -14.43
CA VAL A 140 -1.16 -7.20 -13.85
C VAL A 140 -1.29 -6.02 -14.80
N TYR A 141 -0.99 -6.20 -16.09
CA TYR A 141 -1.12 -5.14 -17.08
C TYR A 141 -2.56 -4.65 -17.23
N LEU A 142 -3.52 -5.58 -17.27
CA LEU A 142 -4.93 -5.23 -17.33
C LEU A 142 -5.38 -4.47 -16.08
N SER A 143 -4.90 -4.86 -14.90
CA SER A 143 -5.23 -4.15 -13.65
C SER A 143 -4.65 -2.74 -13.60
N LEU A 144 -3.44 -2.53 -14.13
CA LEU A 144 -2.80 -1.21 -14.18
C LEU A 144 -3.53 -0.26 -15.14
N VAL A 145 -3.83 -0.73 -16.35
CA VAL A 145 -4.62 0.06 -17.32
C VAL A 145 -6.03 0.31 -16.77
N GLY A 146 -6.66 -0.70 -16.18
CA GLY A 146 -7.95 -0.57 -15.52
C GLY A 146 -7.94 0.49 -14.42
N ALA A 147 -6.91 0.50 -13.57
CA ALA A 147 -6.75 1.52 -12.54
C ALA A 147 -6.59 2.92 -13.13
N ALA A 148 -5.81 3.10 -14.21
CA ALA A 148 -5.65 4.39 -14.88
C ALA A 148 -6.97 4.92 -15.47
N VAL A 149 -7.77 4.04 -16.08
CA VAL A 149 -9.10 4.38 -16.61
C VAL A 149 -10.06 4.75 -15.49
N VAL A 150 -10.15 3.93 -14.44
CA VAL A 150 -11.00 4.21 -13.27
C VAL A 150 -10.61 5.54 -12.63
N THR A 151 -9.30 5.81 -12.49
CA THR A 151 -8.79 7.06 -11.92
C THR A 151 -9.21 8.27 -12.77
N GLY A 152 -9.07 8.20 -14.10
CA GLY A 152 -9.47 9.29 -15.00
C GLY A 152 -10.98 9.55 -14.97
N LEU A 153 -11.78 8.47 -14.92
CA LEU A 153 -13.25 8.58 -14.82
C LEU A 153 -13.68 9.18 -13.47
N VAL A 154 -13.12 8.68 -12.37
CA VAL A 154 -13.42 9.19 -11.03
C VAL A 154 -13.00 10.65 -10.93
N ALA A 155 -11.75 10.98 -11.25
CA ALA A 155 -11.23 12.35 -11.15
C ALA A 155 -11.95 13.34 -12.08
N GLY A 156 -12.36 12.92 -13.28
CA GLY A 156 -13.09 13.76 -14.24
C GLY A 156 -14.60 13.89 -13.98
N SER A 157 -15.19 12.95 -13.21
CA SER A 157 -16.64 12.91 -12.99
C SER A 157 -17.18 14.16 -12.30
N TYR A 158 -16.53 14.63 -11.22
CA TYR A 158 -16.99 15.79 -10.46
C TYR A 158 -16.93 17.09 -11.29
N PRO A 159 -15.80 17.46 -11.93
CA PRO A 159 -15.74 18.62 -12.82
C PRO A 159 -16.76 18.52 -13.97
N ALA A 160 -16.91 17.36 -14.62
CA ALA A 160 -17.84 17.18 -15.73
C ALA A 160 -19.30 17.40 -15.30
N LEU A 161 -19.70 16.86 -14.14
CA LEU A 161 -21.05 17.04 -13.60
C LEU A 161 -21.30 18.48 -13.13
N PHE A 162 -20.31 19.09 -12.48
CA PHE A 162 -20.37 20.47 -12.00
C PHE A 162 -20.46 21.47 -13.16
N LEU A 163 -19.58 21.37 -14.15
CA LEU A 163 -19.54 22.27 -15.32
C LEU A 163 -20.73 22.07 -16.26
N SER A 164 -21.16 20.81 -16.47
CA SER A 164 -22.32 20.53 -17.31
C SER A 164 -23.65 21.02 -16.70
N ALA A 165 -23.70 21.33 -15.40
CA ALA A 165 -24.89 21.86 -14.74
C ALA A 165 -25.05 23.39 -14.87
N PHE A 166 -24.06 24.12 -15.41
CA PHE A 166 -24.17 25.59 -15.59
C PHE A 166 -25.29 25.98 -16.55
N GLN A 167 -26.15 26.93 -16.15
CA GLN A 167 -27.23 27.46 -16.98
C GLN A 167 -27.03 28.98 -17.13
N PRO A 168 -26.75 29.50 -18.34
CA PRO A 168 -26.50 30.92 -18.60
C PRO A 168 -27.62 31.85 -18.09
N ALA A 169 -28.88 31.44 -18.25
CA ALA A 169 -30.05 32.23 -17.85
C ALA A 169 -30.20 32.42 -16.33
N LYS A 170 -29.64 31.52 -15.50
CA LYS A 170 -29.68 31.61 -14.03
C LYS A 170 -28.58 32.46 -13.42
N ILE A 171 -27.67 32.99 -14.25
CA ILE A 171 -26.56 33.82 -13.78
C ILE A 171 -27.02 35.28 -13.64
N LEU A 172 -27.96 35.73 -14.48
CA LEU A 172 -28.62 37.05 -14.33
C LEU A 172 -29.63 37.10 -13.19
N LYS A 173 -30.29 35.97 -12.87
CA LYS A 173 -31.20 35.84 -11.72
C LYS A 173 -30.49 35.09 -10.60
N ARG A 174 -29.71 35.84 -9.80
CA ARG A 174 -28.84 35.42 -8.68
C ARG A 174 -29.45 34.32 -7.79
N ASP A 175 -29.40 33.06 -8.23
CA ASP A 175 -29.85 31.90 -7.46
C ASP A 175 -28.68 31.37 -6.61
N ILE A 176 -28.48 32.03 -5.45
CA ILE A 176 -27.36 31.85 -4.52
C ILE A 176 -27.30 30.41 -3.96
N SER A 177 -28.43 29.70 -3.98
CA SER A 177 -28.60 28.38 -3.36
C SER A 177 -27.76 27.26 -4.00
N ARG A 178 -27.65 27.24 -5.34
CA ARG A 178 -26.95 26.17 -6.07
C ARG A 178 -25.43 26.40 -6.12
N ALA A 179 -24.99 27.66 -6.15
CA ALA A 179 -23.58 28.04 -6.01
C ALA A 179 -23.02 27.68 -4.62
N ARG A 180 -23.85 27.79 -3.57
CA ARG A 180 -23.46 27.44 -2.19
C ARG A 180 -23.21 25.93 -2.00
N LYS A 181 -24.03 25.05 -2.60
CA LYS A 181 -23.87 23.58 -2.48
C LYS A 181 -22.57 23.05 -3.13
N GLY A 182 -22.18 23.57 -4.29
CA GLY A 182 -20.92 23.18 -4.95
C GLY A 182 -19.68 23.65 -4.20
N SER A 183 -19.76 24.80 -3.53
CA SER A 183 -18.68 25.33 -2.69
C SER A 183 -18.45 24.48 -1.44
N VAL A 184 -19.52 24.03 -0.76
CA VAL A 184 -19.40 23.19 0.45
C VAL A 184 -18.77 21.82 0.15
N LEU A 185 -19.20 21.14 -0.92
CA LEU A 185 -18.61 19.85 -1.31
C LEU A 185 -17.11 19.97 -1.60
N ARG A 186 -16.70 21.02 -2.31
CA ARG A 186 -15.27 21.30 -2.54
C ARG A 186 -14.53 21.52 -1.24
N THR A 187 -15.08 22.32 -0.32
CA THR A 187 -14.46 22.56 0.99
C THR A 187 -14.27 21.27 1.76
N VAL A 188 -15.27 20.39 1.80
CA VAL A 188 -15.16 19.07 2.46
C VAL A 188 -14.10 18.20 1.80
N LEU A 189 -14.09 18.12 0.46
CA LEU A 189 -13.09 17.36 -0.29
C LEU A 189 -11.67 17.87 0.00
N VAL A 190 -11.44 19.17 -0.07
CA VAL A 190 -10.14 19.80 0.23
C VAL A 190 -9.70 19.53 1.67
N VAL A 191 -10.58 19.76 2.65
CA VAL A 191 -10.24 19.55 4.07
C VAL A 191 -9.91 18.08 4.32
N SER A 192 -10.71 17.13 3.80
CA SER A 192 -10.43 15.70 3.93
C SER A 192 -9.08 15.30 3.30
N GLN A 193 -8.74 15.83 2.12
CA GLN A 193 -7.48 15.56 1.44
C GLN A 193 -6.27 16.01 2.29
N PHE A 194 -6.34 17.23 2.84
CA PHE A 194 -5.26 17.75 3.68
C PHE A 194 -5.17 17.02 5.01
N SER A 195 -6.30 16.70 5.66
CA SER A 195 -6.32 15.91 6.89
C SER A 195 -5.66 14.55 6.71
N VAL A 196 -6.00 13.82 5.63
CA VAL A 196 -5.41 12.50 5.36
C VAL A 196 -3.92 12.62 5.01
N SER A 197 -3.52 13.63 4.22
CA SER A 197 -2.11 13.88 3.90
C SER A 197 -1.27 14.16 5.15
N VAL A 198 -1.77 15.01 6.05
CA VAL A 198 -1.09 15.33 7.33
C VAL A 198 -0.97 14.09 8.21
N LEU A 199 -2.03 13.27 8.28
CA LEU A 199 -2.00 12.01 9.02
C LEU A 199 -0.93 11.06 8.47
N LEU A 200 -0.83 10.91 7.15
CA LEU A 200 0.22 10.08 6.52
C LEU A 200 1.62 10.59 6.84
N ILE A 201 1.85 11.91 6.79
CA ILE A 201 3.14 12.51 7.14
C ILE A 201 3.52 12.21 8.59
N ILE A 202 2.57 12.39 9.53
CA ILE A 202 2.79 12.07 10.95
C ILE A 202 3.12 10.58 11.11
N MET A 203 2.37 9.69 10.46
CA MET A 203 2.62 8.24 10.51
C MET A 203 4.01 7.88 9.98
N THR A 204 4.43 8.44 8.85
CA THR A 204 5.77 8.23 8.31
C THR A 204 6.86 8.69 9.28
N ILE A 205 6.70 9.86 9.91
CA ILE A 205 7.65 10.38 10.90
C ILE A 205 7.72 9.47 12.13
N VAL A 206 6.58 9.02 12.64
CA VAL A 206 6.52 8.10 13.80
C VAL A 206 7.22 6.78 13.46
N VAL A 207 6.90 6.17 12.32
CA VAL A 207 7.56 4.93 11.87
C VAL A 207 9.06 5.12 11.71
N TYR A 208 9.49 6.24 11.11
CA TYR A 208 10.91 6.57 10.98
C TYR A 208 11.60 6.68 12.34
N LYS A 209 10.99 7.40 13.30
CA LYS A 209 11.51 7.52 14.67
C LYS A 209 11.57 6.18 15.38
N GLN A 210 10.56 5.32 15.21
CA GLN A 210 10.54 3.98 15.78
C GLN A 210 11.64 3.10 15.19
N MET A 211 11.85 3.15 13.86
CA MET A 211 12.93 2.42 13.21
C MET A 211 14.31 2.90 13.67
N GLN A 212 14.48 4.21 13.88
CA GLN A 212 15.71 4.77 14.42
C GLN A 212 15.91 4.36 15.89
N TYR A 213 14.85 4.37 16.69
CA TYR A 213 14.89 3.90 18.08
C TYR A 213 15.32 2.43 18.14
N ILE A 214 14.69 1.54 17.36
CA ILE A 214 15.06 0.11 17.31
C ILE A 214 16.51 -0.08 16.86
N ARG A 215 17.01 0.75 15.93
CA ARG A 215 18.38 0.65 15.43
C ARG A 215 19.43 1.12 16.45
N ASN A 216 19.09 2.13 17.25
CA ASN A 216 20.02 2.79 18.18
C ASN A 216 19.84 2.33 19.64
N THR A 217 18.80 1.56 19.94
CA THR A 217 18.62 0.98 21.27
C THR A 217 19.67 -0.11 21.45
N GLU A 218 20.55 0.07 22.43
CA GLU A 218 21.48 -0.96 22.83
C GLU A 218 20.70 -2.12 23.46
N PHE A 219 20.70 -3.29 22.82
CA PHE A 219 20.00 -4.47 23.31
C PHE A 219 20.68 -5.11 24.53
N GLY A 220 21.66 -4.45 25.14
CA GLY A 220 22.52 -5.00 26.19
C GLY A 220 23.54 -6.04 25.69
N PHE A 221 23.65 -6.23 24.37
CA PHE A 221 24.63 -7.11 23.73
C PHE A 221 25.15 -6.53 22.41
N SER A 222 26.41 -6.81 22.08
CA SER A 222 27.01 -6.43 20.79
C SER A 222 26.61 -7.42 19.71
N ARG A 223 25.81 -6.98 18.73
CA ARG A 223 25.40 -7.81 17.58
C ARG A 223 26.59 -8.29 16.72
N ALA A 224 27.75 -7.64 16.82
CA ALA A 224 28.92 -7.93 15.99
C ALA A 224 29.75 -9.15 16.44
N GLN A 225 29.48 -9.71 17.63
CA GLN A 225 30.32 -10.75 18.25
C GLN A 225 29.52 -11.97 18.74
N ILE A 226 28.35 -12.22 18.16
CA ILE A 226 27.52 -13.38 18.50
C ILE A 226 27.75 -14.49 17.48
N VAL A 227 28.15 -15.66 17.97
CA VAL A 227 28.26 -16.88 17.17
C VAL A 227 27.06 -17.77 17.48
N HIS A 228 26.31 -18.12 16.44
CA HIS A 228 25.19 -19.06 16.55
C HIS A 228 25.64 -20.46 16.18
N ILE A 229 25.37 -21.42 17.06
CA ILE A 229 25.61 -22.84 16.81
C ILE A 229 24.26 -23.52 16.83
N LEU A 230 23.90 -24.17 15.72
CA LEU A 230 22.71 -25.00 15.63
C LEU A 230 22.89 -26.22 16.54
N MET A 231 21.99 -26.40 17.51
CA MET A 231 21.98 -27.57 18.38
C MET A 231 21.40 -28.76 17.62
N ASN A 232 22.10 -29.90 17.66
CA ASN A 232 21.54 -31.20 17.34
C ASN A 232 20.97 -31.85 18.61
N ASP A 233 20.22 -32.96 18.46
CA ASP A 233 19.54 -33.62 19.59
C ASP A 233 20.52 -34.03 20.70
N GLN A 234 21.72 -34.49 20.35
CA GLN A 234 22.75 -34.87 21.32
C GLN A 234 23.33 -33.68 22.12
N LEU A 235 23.52 -32.53 21.46
CA LEU A 235 23.92 -31.28 22.12
C LEU A 235 22.81 -30.71 23.00
N ARG A 236 21.54 -30.99 22.67
CA ARG A 236 20.39 -30.60 23.49
C ARG A 236 20.38 -31.32 24.84
N ASP A 237 20.63 -32.63 24.82
CA ASP A 237 20.63 -33.43 26.05
C ASP A 237 21.85 -33.12 26.93
N SER A 238 23.00 -32.79 26.31
CA SER A 238 24.25 -32.44 27.01
C SER A 238 24.50 -30.93 27.14
N HIS A 239 23.47 -30.09 26.97
CA HIS A 239 23.62 -28.63 26.85
C HIS A 239 24.36 -28.00 28.05
N LYS A 240 24.09 -28.48 29.28
CA LYS A 240 24.70 -27.95 30.49
C LYS A 240 26.23 -28.14 30.50
N THR A 241 26.69 -29.36 30.21
CA THR A 241 28.11 -29.71 30.10
C THR A 241 28.80 -28.95 28.97
N PHE A 242 28.10 -28.76 27.85
CA PHE A 242 28.62 -28.01 26.71
C PHE A 242 28.81 -26.53 27.05
N LYS A 243 27.83 -25.91 27.72
CA LYS A 243 27.95 -24.53 28.22
C LYS A 243 29.10 -24.37 29.20
N ASP A 244 29.25 -25.28 30.15
CA ASP A 244 30.31 -25.19 31.16
C ASP A 244 31.70 -25.30 30.53
N LYS A 245 31.89 -26.13 29.50
CA LYS A 245 33.15 -26.21 28.74
C LYS A 245 33.43 -24.95 27.91
N LEU A 246 32.40 -24.34 27.32
CA LEU A 246 32.58 -23.10 26.56
C LEU A 246 32.93 -21.91 27.46
N LEU A 247 32.34 -21.83 28.66
CA LEU A 247 32.64 -20.79 29.64
C LEU A 247 34.05 -20.92 30.25
N GLN A 248 34.75 -22.03 30.03
CA GLN A 248 36.16 -22.17 30.43
C GLN A 248 37.12 -21.44 29.47
N ASP A 249 36.69 -21.10 28.25
CA ASP A 249 37.51 -20.31 27.32
C ASP A 249 37.39 -18.82 27.66
N PRO A 250 38.48 -18.13 28.04
CA PRO A 250 38.45 -16.72 28.44
C PRO A 250 38.06 -15.77 27.29
N ARG A 251 38.03 -16.25 26.04
CA ARG A 251 37.54 -15.48 24.88
C ARG A 251 36.01 -15.42 24.81
N ILE A 252 35.31 -16.28 25.56
CA ILE A 252 33.85 -16.38 25.56
C ILE A 252 33.30 -15.69 26.80
N LEU A 253 32.69 -14.52 26.61
CA LEU A 253 32.15 -13.71 27.71
C LEU A 253 30.91 -14.33 28.37
N ASN A 254 30.00 -14.91 27.57
CA ASN A 254 28.77 -15.52 28.07
C ASN A 254 28.19 -16.52 27.06
N VAL A 255 27.41 -17.50 27.54
CA VAL A 255 26.76 -18.53 26.73
C VAL A 255 25.30 -18.68 27.18
N THR A 256 24.38 -18.57 26.23
CA THR A 256 22.96 -18.77 26.46
C THR A 256 22.36 -19.72 25.44
N PHE A 257 21.28 -20.40 25.84
CA PHE A 257 20.49 -21.25 24.97
C PHE A 257 19.21 -20.52 24.60
N ALA A 258 18.91 -20.46 23.31
CA ALA A 258 17.71 -19.83 22.80
C ALA A 258 17.09 -20.74 21.73
N SER A 259 15.76 -20.79 21.71
CA SER A 259 14.99 -21.52 20.70
C SER A 259 15.02 -20.83 19.33
N ALA A 260 15.46 -19.57 19.27
CA ALA A 260 15.66 -18.81 18.05
C ALA A 260 16.85 -17.83 18.22
N PRO A 261 17.54 -17.46 17.12
CA PRO A 261 18.50 -16.36 17.15
C PRO A 261 17.84 -15.07 17.68
N PRO A 262 18.57 -14.24 18.45
CA PRO A 262 18.11 -12.93 18.92
C PRO A 262 17.98 -11.90 17.78
#